data_AF-A0A836C689-F1
#
_entry.id   AF-A0A836C689-F1
#
_cell.length_a   1.000
_cell.length_b   1.000
_cell.length_c   1.000
_cell.angle_alpha   90.00
_cell.angle_beta   90.00
_cell.angle_gamma   90.00
#
_symmetry.space_group_name_H-M   'P 1'
#
loop_
_entity.id
_entity.type
_entity.pdbx_description
1 polymer ?
#
loop_
_entity_poly.entity_id
_entity_poly.type
_entity_poly.pdbx_seq_one_letter_code
_entity_poly.pdbx_strand_id
1 'polypeptide(L)'
;MEKRCSVEEYAVALAKHFVATYPLVSKAKIYVEQSPWARVTVQEKPHDHGYAVAGTEVRTCFVTYDKAGKLDVTAGVKDMSLLKTTQSGYEGFLRDQYTLLPESTDRIMASTVTCTWKYTSQPPCYDAAFNAAKQGLTEAFFGPPKGGIYSPSVQFTLYDMAKRLMDRVPQADSVFLNMPNLHFLPCAPVGSTFKNDVYVATSEPHGNIEAVVTRKGAAPHSRL
;
A
#
# COMPACT_ATOMS: atom_id res chain seq x y z
N MET A 1 7.64 28.83 -4.61
CA MET A 1 6.45 28.15 -5.19
C MET A 1 5.22 28.79 -4.55
N GLU A 2 4.47 29.58 -5.29
CA GLU A 2 3.22 30.22 -4.80
C GLU A 2 2.02 29.24 -4.77
N LYS A 3 2.21 28.01 -5.27
CA LYS A 3 1.20 26.95 -5.34
C LYS A 3 1.72 25.70 -4.60
N ARG A 4 0.87 25.10 -3.78
CA ARG A 4 1.12 23.80 -3.14
C ARG A 4 1.36 22.75 -4.25
N CYS A 5 2.43 21.97 -4.13
CA CYS A 5 2.74 20.88 -5.05
C CYS A 5 2.66 19.53 -4.33
N SER A 6 2.42 18.48 -5.11
CA SER A 6 2.51 17.08 -4.69
C SER A 6 3.97 16.64 -4.55
N VAL A 7 4.21 15.52 -3.85
CA VAL A 7 5.56 14.97 -3.69
C VAL A 7 6.18 14.56 -5.02
N GLU A 8 5.36 14.11 -5.98
CA GLU A 8 5.76 13.76 -7.33
C GLU A 8 6.19 15.00 -8.11
N GLU A 9 5.42 16.08 -8.09
CA GLU A 9 5.80 17.34 -8.75
C GLU A 9 7.10 17.92 -8.17
N TYR A 10 7.26 17.86 -6.85
CA TYR A 10 8.51 18.26 -6.18
C TYR A 10 9.69 17.41 -6.65
N ALA A 11 9.55 16.07 -6.64
CA ALA A 11 10.60 15.16 -7.06
C ALA A 11 10.98 15.33 -8.54
N VAL A 12 9.98 15.55 -9.41
CA VAL A 12 10.20 15.85 -10.84
C VAL A 12 10.97 17.16 -11.02
N ALA A 13 10.58 18.22 -10.31
CA ALA A 13 11.27 19.51 -10.38
C ALA A 13 12.73 19.40 -9.94
N LEU A 14 12.97 18.68 -8.83
CA LEU A 14 14.32 18.47 -8.30
C LEU A 14 15.19 17.62 -9.26
N ALA A 15 14.65 16.53 -9.79
CA ALA A 15 15.35 15.67 -10.74
C ALA A 15 15.74 16.43 -12.02
N LYS A 16 14.82 17.24 -12.56
CA LYS A 16 15.08 18.09 -13.73
C LYS A 16 16.12 19.16 -13.45
N HIS A 17 16.08 19.79 -12.27
CA HIS A 17 17.06 20.79 -11.87
C HIS A 17 18.49 20.24 -11.92
N PHE A 18 18.76 19.10 -11.27
CA PHE A 18 20.11 18.53 -11.27
C PHE A 18 20.62 18.18 -12.67
N VAL A 19 19.80 17.55 -13.50
CA VAL A 19 20.19 17.16 -14.87
C VAL A 19 20.39 18.39 -15.78
N ALA A 20 19.60 19.46 -15.59
CA ALA A 20 19.70 20.67 -16.40
C ALA A 20 20.86 21.60 -15.95
N THR A 21 21.13 21.67 -14.65
CA THR A 21 22.12 22.60 -14.08
C THR A 21 23.55 22.08 -14.18
N TYR A 22 23.79 20.78 -14.07
CA TYR A 22 25.13 20.21 -14.00
C TYR A 22 25.47 19.37 -15.23
N PRO A 23 26.37 19.84 -16.13
CA PRO A 23 26.64 19.17 -17.41
C PRO A 23 27.10 17.71 -17.31
N LEU A 24 27.75 17.34 -16.21
CA LEU A 24 28.28 15.99 -15.94
C LEU A 24 27.21 15.03 -15.39
N VAL A 25 26.06 15.53 -14.93
CA VAL A 25 24.99 14.69 -14.40
C VAL A 25 24.22 14.07 -15.56
N SER A 26 24.27 12.75 -15.68
CA SER A 26 23.57 11.99 -16.73
C SER A 26 22.17 11.55 -16.31
N LYS A 27 21.93 11.38 -15.01
CA LYS A 27 20.65 10.92 -14.44
C LYS A 27 20.51 11.34 -12.98
N ALA A 28 19.32 11.80 -12.61
CA ALA A 28 18.93 12.02 -11.22
C ALA A 28 17.90 10.97 -10.77
N LYS A 29 18.00 10.55 -9.51
CA LYS A 29 17.04 9.65 -8.85
C LYS A 29 16.63 10.30 -7.53
N ILE A 30 15.35 10.59 -7.37
CA ILE A 30 14.81 11.31 -6.22
C ILE A 30 13.76 10.44 -5.55
N TYR A 31 13.94 10.16 -4.27
CA TYR A 31 12.98 9.48 -3.41
C TYR A 31 12.43 10.47 -2.39
N VAL A 32 11.10 10.50 -2.23
CA VAL A 32 10.41 11.42 -1.32
C VAL A 32 9.39 10.66 -0.50
N GLU A 33 9.36 10.92 0.80
CA GLU A 33 8.32 10.45 1.72
C GLU A 33 7.56 11.65 2.28
N GLN A 34 6.23 11.54 2.34
CA GLN A 34 5.37 12.52 2.98
C GLN A 34 4.85 11.96 4.30
N SER A 35 5.25 12.59 5.41
CA SER A 35 4.66 12.31 6.72
C SER A 35 3.15 12.63 6.72
N PRO A 36 2.30 11.79 7.34
CA PRO A 36 0.85 11.92 7.26
C PRO A 36 0.29 12.95 8.27
N TRP A 37 0.78 14.19 8.21
CA TRP A 37 0.22 15.29 8.97
C TRP A 37 -1.18 15.65 8.44
N ALA A 38 -2.17 15.63 9.31
CA ALA A 38 -3.54 16.07 9.04
C ALA A 38 -3.89 17.28 9.91
N ARG A 39 -4.69 18.20 9.35
CA ARG A 39 -5.21 19.35 10.09
C ARG A 39 -6.15 18.83 11.18
N VAL A 40 -5.96 19.29 12.41
CA VAL A 40 -6.81 18.86 13.54
C VAL A 40 -8.16 19.58 13.50
N THR A 41 -9.20 18.90 13.97
CA THR A 41 -10.53 19.47 14.18
C THR A 41 -10.74 19.70 15.68
N VAL A 42 -11.06 20.93 16.08
CA VAL A 42 -11.37 21.30 17.47
C VAL A 42 -12.74 21.96 17.48
N GLN A 43 -13.65 21.48 18.33
CA GLN A 43 -15.05 21.93 18.36
C GLN A 43 -15.70 21.90 16.96
N GLU A 44 -15.52 20.78 16.25
CA GLU A 44 -16.04 20.53 14.88
C GLU A 44 -15.52 21.50 13.80
N LYS A 45 -14.54 22.35 14.12
CA LYS A 45 -13.92 23.29 13.18
C LYS A 45 -12.47 22.90 12.89
N PRO A 46 -12.02 22.94 11.61
CA PRO A 46 -10.62 22.78 11.29
C PRO A 46 -9.80 23.90 11.96
N HIS A 47 -8.74 23.53 12.67
CA HIS A 47 -7.86 24.52 13.31
C HIS A 47 -7.02 25.25 12.24
N ASP A 48 -6.79 26.55 12.38
CA ASP A 48 -6.08 27.37 11.37
C ASP A 48 -4.61 26.94 11.11
N HIS A 49 -3.94 26.41 12.13
CA HIS A 49 -2.53 26.05 12.09
C HIS A 49 -2.18 24.81 12.93
N GLY A 50 -3.17 24.11 13.49
CA GLY A 50 -2.97 22.89 14.25
C GLY A 50 -2.95 21.66 13.35
N TYR A 51 -1.93 20.81 13.54
CA TYR A 51 -1.79 19.53 12.83
C TYR A 51 -1.40 18.42 13.81
N ALA A 52 -1.86 17.20 13.52
CA ALA A 52 -1.46 15.97 14.19
C ALA A 52 -1.14 14.89 13.16
N VAL A 53 -0.27 13.95 13.51
CA VAL A 53 -0.02 12.76 12.69
C VAL A 53 -1.29 11.92 12.68
N ALA A 54 -1.83 11.61 11.50
CA ALA A 54 -3.04 10.84 11.33
C ALA A 54 -2.75 9.51 10.64
N GLY A 55 -2.89 8.41 11.38
CA GLY A 55 -2.62 7.06 10.87
C GLY A 55 -1.13 6.75 10.70
N THR A 56 -0.86 5.58 10.12
CA THR A 56 0.50 5.04 9.95
C THR A 56 0.99 5.09 8.50
N GLU A 57 0.09 5.28 7.53
CA GLU A 57 0.44 5.25 6.11
C GLU A 57 1.33 6.44 5.70
N VAL A 58 2.36 6.15 4.91
CA VAL A 58 3.30 7.15 4.37
C VAL A 58 3.22 7.12 2.85
N ARG A 59 2.86 8.26 2.24
CA ARG A 59 2.92 8.41 0.78
C ARG A 59 4.37 8.55 0.35
N THR A 60 4.75 7.82 -0.69
CA THR A 60 6.09 7.78 -1.23
C THR A 60 6.09 8.11 -2.72
N CYS A 61 7.18 8.68 -3.22
CA CYS A 61 7.42 8.85 -4.64
C CYS A 61 8.88 8.56 -4.97
N PHE A 62 9.12 7.91 -6.10
CA PHE A 62 10.43 7.74 -6.71
C PHE A 62 10.42 8.22 -8.16
N VAL A 63 11.26 9.20 -8.45
CA VAL A 63 11.43 9.78 -9.78
C VAL A 63 12.81 9.48 -10.30
N THR A 64 12.90 9.07 -11.57
CA THR A 64 14.17 9.13 -12.29
C THR A 64 14.04 9.99 -13.53
N TYR A 65 15.02 10.84 -13.76
CA TYR A 65 15.10 11.70 -14.95
C TYR A 65 16.51 11.65 -15.52
N ASP A 66 16.65 11.41 -16.82
CA ASP A 66 17.95 11.37 -17.48
C ASP A 66 18.15 12.49 -18.50
N LYS A 67 19.40 12.63 -18.95
CA LYS A 67 19.82 13.67 -19.92
C LYS A 67 19.20 13.49 -21.31
N ALA A 68 18.66 12.31 -21.61
CA ALA A 68 17.89 12.07 -22.83
C ALA A 68 16.42 12.52 -22.70
N GLY A 69 16.03 13.04 -21.53
CA GLY A 69 14.69 13.54 -21.25
C GLY A 69 13.71 12.46 -20.80
N LYS A 70 14.17 11.22 -20.55
CA LYS A 70 13.30 10.16 -20.08
C LYS A 70 12.94 10.41 -18.61
N LEU A 71 11.64 10.50 -18.34
CA LEU A 71 11.08 10.67 -17.01
C LEU A 71 10.29 9.41 -16.61
N ASP A 72 10.72 8.74 -15.55
CA ASP A 72 9.98 7.65 -14.92
C ASP A 72 9.51 8.13 -13.55
N VAL A 73 8.20 7.99 -13.27
CA VAL A 73 7.60 8.32 -11.97
C VAL A 73 6.93 7.06 -11.40
N THR A 74 7.30 6.71 -10.18
CA THR A 74 6.67 5.64 -9.40
C THR A 74 6.10 6.26 -8.13
N ALA A 75 4.79 6.15 -7.94
CA ALA A 75 4.14 6.54 -6.69
C ALA A 75 3.99 5.31 -5.79
N GLY A 76 3.73 5.54 -4.51
CA GLY A 76 3.53 4.45 -3.58
C GLY A 76 3.00 4.88 -2.23
N VAL A 77 2.65 3.87 -1.45
CA VAL A 77 2.31 3.97 -0.04
C VAL A 77 3.04 2.87 0.71
N LYS A 78 3.59 3.18 1.88
CA LYS A 78 4.13 2.19 2.82
C LYS A 78 3.47 2.37 4.17
N ASP A 79 3.69 1.40 5.05
CA ASP A 79 3.20 1.41 6.43
C ASP A 79 1.66 1.48 6.56
N MET A 80 0.93 1.17 5.49
CA MET A 80 -0.54 1.19 5.47
C MET A 80 -1.10 0.00 6.24
N SER A 81 -1.39 0.21 7.53
CA SER A 81 -1.87 -0.83 8.44
C SER A 81 -3.37 -1.10 8.23
N LEU A 82 -3.71 -2.32 7.85
CA LEU A 82 -5.08 -2.78 7.63
C LEU A 82 -5.37 -4.03 8.47
N LEU A 83 -6.59 -4.13 8.99
CA LEU A 83 -7.08 -5.29 9.73
C LEU A 83 -8.57 -5.49 9.48
N LYS A 84 -8.97 -6.73 9.20
CA LYS A 84 -10.37 -7.17 9.30
C LYS A 84 -10.47 -8.39 10.20
N THR A 85 -11.53 -8.44 11.00
CA THR A 85 -11.69 -9.40 12.09
C THR A 85 -12.34 -10.73 11.66
N THR A 86 -12.84 -10.80 10.43
CA THR A 86 -13.55 -11.94 9.85
C THR A 86 -13.46 -11.83 8.31
N GLN A 87 -14.18 -12.68 7.59
CA GLN A 87 -14.22 -12.73 6.13
C GLN A 87 -12.82 -12.99 5.54
N SER A 88 -12.03 -13.80 6.22
CA SER A 88 -10.78 -14.35 5.71
C SER A 88 -10.63 -15.79 6.13
N GLY A 89 -10.32 -16.67 5.18
CA GLY A 89 -9.95 -18.04 5.45
C GLY A 89 -8.57 -18.39 4.89
N TYR A 90 -8.14 -19.61 5.15
CA TYR A 90 -7.01 -20.27 4.52
C TYR A 90 -7.17 -21.79 4.68
N GLU A 91 -7.50 -22.43 3.56
CA GLU A 91 -7.84 -23.85 3.44
C GLU A 91 -7.38 -24.38 2.07
N GLY A 92 -7.32 -25.69 1.90
CA GLY A 92 -6.92 -26.34 0.65
C GLY A 92 -5.42 -26.20 0.32
N PHE A 93 -4.59 -25.85 1.29
CA PHE A 93 -3.13 -25.78 1.11
C PHE A 93 -2.51 -27.19 1.12
N LEU A 94 -1.34 -27.30 0.49
CA LEU A 94 -0.58 -28.55 0.46
C LEU A 94 -0.20 -29.00 1.87
N ARG A 95 -0.30 -30.29 2.14
CA ARG A 95 0.06 -30.88 3.43
C ARG A 95 1.18 -31.89 3.24
N ASP A 96 2.17 -31.80 4.12
CA ASP A 96 3.28 -32.74 4.24
C ASP A 96 3.51 -33.12 5.71
N GLN A 97 4.58 -33.86 5.98
CA GLN A 97 4.94 -34.28 7.34
C GLN A 97 5.28 -33.13 8.31
N TYR A 98 5.49 -31.90 7.82
CA TYR A 98 5.81 -30.72 8.63
C TYR A 98 4.62 -29.77 8.81
N THR A 99 3.47 -30.08 8.18
CA THR A 99 2.31 -29.19 8.17
C THR A 99 1.44 -29.37 9.42
N LEU A 100 1.69 -28.55 10.44
CA LEU A 100 0.90 -28.50 11.68
C LEU A 100 -0.30 -27.54 11.63
N LEU A 101 -0.34 -26.65 10.64
CA LEU A 101 -1.37 -25.62 10.54
C LEU A 101 -2.75 -26.25 10.28
N PRO A 102 -3.75 -25.99 11.14
CA PRO A 102 -5.14 -26.35 10.85
C PRO A 102 -5.69 -25.42 9.76
N GLU A 103 -6.62 -25.94 8.97
CA GLU A 103 -7.41 -25.11 8.05
C GLU A 103 -8.34 -24.19 8.85
N SER A 104 -8.64 -23.03 8.28
CA SER A 104 -9.50 -22.04 8.91
C SER A 104 -10.40 -21.41 7.86
N THR A 105 -11.71 -21.50 8.06
CA THR A 105 -12.72 -20.85 7.22
C THR A 105 -13.00 -19.41 7.65
N ASP A 106 -12.58 -19.03 8.86
CA ASP A 106 -12.64 -17.66 9.36
C ASP A 106 -11.49 -17.36 10.33
N ARG A 107 -10.80 -16.24 10.10
CA ARG A 107 -9.69 -15.73 10.90
C ARG A 107 -9.51 -14.22 10.70
N ILE A 108 -8.80 -13.60 11.63
CA ILE A 108 -8.31 -12.23 11.47
C ILE A 108 -7.28 -12.19 10.32
N MET A 109 -7.40 -11.17 9.46
CA MET A 109 -6.39 -10.82 8.46
C MET A 109 -5.88 -9.42 8.78
N ALA A 110 -4.60 -9.31 9.09
CA ALA A 110 -3.93 -8.05 9.34
C ALA A 110 -2.64 -7.94 8.53
N SER A 111 -2.34 -6.74 8.02
CA SER A 111 -1.17 -6.48 7.19
C SER A 111 -0.72 -5.03 7.29
N THR A 112 0.58 -4.81 7.18
CA THR A 112 1.17 -3.48 6.93
C THR A 112 1.55 -3.40 5.46
N VAL A 113 0.65 -2.88 4.64
CA VAL A 113 0.77 -2.91 3.18
C VAL A 113 1.83 -1.92 2.70
N THR A 114 2.75 -2.41 1.87
CA THR A 114 3.60 -1.59 1.01
C THR A 114 3.18 -1.79 -0.44
N CYS A 115 2.86 -0.71 -1.14
CA CYS A 115 2.40 -0.72 -2.51
C CYS A 115 3.12 0.36 -3.31
N THR A 116 3.69 0.01 -4.46
CA THR A 116 4.22 0.98 -5.43
C THR A 116 3.60 0.75 -6.79
N TRP A 117 3.38 1.81 -7.55
CA TRP A 117 2.89 1.71 -8.92
C TRP A 117 3.62 2.67 -9.85
N LYS A 118 4.03 2.13 -10.99
CA LYS A 118 4.71 2.90 -12.03
C LYS A 118 3.69 3.53 -12.96
N TYR A 119 3.88 4.82 -13.27
CA TYR A 119 3.09 5.52 -14.27
C TYR A 119 3.65 5.32 -15.67
N THR A 120 2.78 5.04 -16.64
CA THR A 120 3.09 5.09 -18.09
C THR A 120 3.08 6.50 -18.64
N SER A 121 2.27 7.35 -18.02
CA SER A 121 2.07 8.75 -18.37
C SER A 121 1.71 9.51 -17.10
N GLN A 122 2.04 10.80 -17.07
CA GLN A 122 1.74 11.61 -15.90
C GLN A 122 0.22 11.79 -15.76
N PRO A 123 -0.38 11.52 -14.60
CA PRO A 123 -1.78 11.83 -14.36
C PRO A 123 -1.99 13.36 -14.37
N PRO A 124 -3.20 13.85 -14.69
CA PRO A 124 -3.50 15.28 -14.62
C PRO A 124 -3.35 15.87 -13.21
N CYS A 125 -3.51 15.04 -12.17
CA CYS A 125 -3.34 15.40 -10.77
C CYS A 125 -2.85 14.18 -9.98
N TYR A 126 -1.63 14.26 -9.44
CA TYR A 126 -1.04 13.17 -8.65
C TYR A 126 -1.79 12.89 -7.36
N ASP A 127 -2.29 13.94 -6.68
CA ASP A 127 -3.05 13.78 -5.44
C ASP A 127 -4.37 13.02 -5.67
N ALA A 128 -5.07 13.33 -6.76
CA ALA A 128 -6.28 12.60 -7.15
C ALA A 128 -5.98 11.14 -7.52
N ALA A 129 -4.91 10.89 -8.28
CA ALA A 129 -4.49 9.54 -8.63
C ALA A 129 -4.08 8.72 -7.40
N PHE A 130 -3.34 9.31 -6.46
CA PHE A 130 -2.97 8.67 -5.20
C PHE A 130 -4.20 8.30 -4.36
N ASN A 131 -5.14 9.22 -4.20
CA ASN A 131 -6.38 8.95 -3.46
C ASN A 131 -7.22 7.86 -4.12
N ALA A 132 -7.31 7.85 -5.46
CA ALA A 132 -8.01 6.82 -6.22
C ALA A 132 -7.33 5.44 -6.08
N ALA A 133 -5.99 5.39 -6.12
CA ALA A 133 -5.23 4.18 -5.87
C ALA A 133 -5.53 3.62 -4.47
N LYS A 134 -5.40 4.47 -3.44
CA LYS A 134 -5.68 4.09 -2.04
C LYS A 134 -7.11 3.57 -1.88
N GLN A 135 -8.10 4.21 -2.51
CA GLN A 135 -9.48 3.73 -2.50
C GLN A 135 -9.61 2.34 -3.13
N GLY A 136 -8.91 2.06 -4.22
CA GLY A 136 -8.89 0.72 -4.82
C GLY A 136 -8.30 -0.34 -3.89
N LEU A 137 -7.21 -0.01 -3.20
CA LEU A 137 -6.57 -0.89 -2.21
C LEU A 137 -7.52 -1.19 -1.04
N THR A 138 -8.15 -0.18 -0.45
CA THR A 138 -9.06 -0.38 0.70
C THR A 138 -10.33 -1.13 0.30
N GLU A 139 -10.92 -0.83 -0.86
CA GLU A 139 -12.13 -1.53 -1.33
C GLU A 139 -11.88 -3.01 -1.62
N ALA A 140 -10.71 -3.38 -2.16
CA ALA A 140 -10.34 -4.78 -2.35
C ALA A 140 -10.16 -5.52 -1.01
N PHE A 141 -9.60 -4.85 0.00
CA PHE A 141 -9.33 -5.46 1.30
C PHE A 141 -10.62 -5.65 2.13
N PHE A 142 -11.44 -4.60 2.22
CA PHE A 142 -12.62 -4.56 3.08
C PHE A 142 -13.92 -5.00 2.39
N GLY A 143 -14.08 -4.71 1.10
CA GLY A 143 -15.37 -4.89 0.42
C GLY A 143 -16.44 -3.88 0.87
N PRO A 144 -17.73 -4.18 0.63
CA PRO A 144 -18.83 -3.33 1.06
C PRO A 144 -18.88 -3.15 2.58
N PRO A 145 -19.24 -1.95 3.10
CA PRO A 145 -19.31 -1.71 4.56
C PRO A 145 -20.21 -2.69 5.32
N LYS A 146 -21.28 -3.16 4.68
CA LYS A 146 -22.15 -4.21 5.21
C LYS A 146 -21.75 -5.57 4.62
N GLY A 147 -21.31 -6.48 5.48
CA GLY A 147 -20.97 -7.87 5.13
C GLY A 147 -19.54 -8.08 4.62
N GLY A 148 -18.86 -7.04 4.12
CA GLY A 148 -17.49 -7.14 3.65
C GLY A 148 -17.31 -8.07 2.44
N ILE A 149 -16.08 -8.51 2.22
CA ILE A 149 -15.73 -9.47 1.18
C ILE A 149 -14.86 -10.59 1.74
N TYR A 150 -15.23 -11.84 1.43
CA TYR A 150 -14.45 -13.02 1.82
C TYR A 150 -13.13 -13.08 1.05
N SER A 151 -12.04 -13.34 1.77
CA SER A 151 -10.71 -13.57 1.20
C SER A 151 -10.25 -15.00 1.50
N PRO A 152 -10.11 -15.87 0.48
CA PRO A 152 -9.63 -17.24 0.68
C PRO A 152 -8.11 -17.31 0.90
N SER A 153 -7.36 -16.26 0.57
CA SER A 153 -5.92 -16.16 0.78
C SER A 153 -5.43 -14.72 0.63
N VAL A 154 -4.27 -14.41 1.25
CA VAL A 154 -3.64 -13.10 1.08
C VAL A 154 -3.24 -12.86 -0.38
N GLN A 155 -2.82 -13.91 -1.09
CA GLN A 155 -2.48 -13.87 -2.52
C GLN A 155 -3.66 -13.41 -3.38
N PHE A 156 -4.86 -13.91 -3.10
CA PHE A 156 -6.09 -13.49 -3.79
C PHE A 156 -6.36 -12.00 -3.56
N THR A 157 -6.34 -11.56 -2.29
CA THR A 157 -6.58 -10.15 -1.96
C THR A 157 -5.50 -9.23 -2.55
N LEU A 158 -4.23 -9.65 -2.52
CA LEU A 158 -3.13 -8.89 -3.10
C LEU A 158 -3.35 -8.65 -4.60
N TYR A 159 -3.73 -9.70 -5.34
CA TYR A 159 -4.03 -9.57 -6.75
C TYR A 159 -5.25 -8.67 -7.01
N ASP A 160 -6.33 -8.80 -6.24
CA ASP A 160 -7.52 -7.94 -6.38
C ASP A 160 -7.20 -6.47 -6.06
N MET A 161 -6.38 -6.21 -5.04
CA MET A 161 -5.88 -4.88 -4.69
C MET A 161 -5.14 -4.24 -5.87
N ALA A 162 -4.20 -4.95 -6.49
CA ALA A 162 -3.47 -4.44 -7.65
C ALA A 162 -4.41 -4.15 -8.83
N LYS A 163 -5.36 -5.06 -9.09
CA LYS A 163 -6.34 -4.91 -10.17
C LYS A 163 -7.23 -3.68 -9.97
N ARG A 164 -7.83 -3.51 -8.78
CA ARG A 164 -8.69 -2.35 -8.48
C ARG A 164 -7.93 -1.04 -8.49
N LEU A 165 -6.68 -1.03 -8.04
CA LEU A 165 -5.81 0.14 -8.17
C LEU A 165 -5.65 0.52 -9.65
N MET A 166 -5.29 -0.44 -10.50
CA MET A 166 -5.13 -0.19 -11.94
C MET A 166 -6.44 0.22 -12.61
N ASP A 167 -7.59 -0.33 -12.22
CA ASP A 167 -8.89 0.06 -12.77
C ASP A 167 -9.23 1.53 -12.43
N ARG A 168 -8.83 1.99 -11.24
CA ARG A 168 -9.04 3.38 -10.77
C ARG A 168 -7.99 4.37 -11.27
N VAL A 169 -6.79 3.89 -11.59
CA VAL A 169 -5.67 4.70 -12.08
C VAL A 169 -5.20 4.15 -13.43
N PRO A 170 -5.84 4.55 -14.55
CA PRO A 170 -5.52 4.02 -15.87
C PRO A 170 -4.05 4.19 -16.28
N GLN A 171 -3.39 5.22 -15.77
CA GLN A 171 -1.97 5.51 -16.02
C GLN A 171 -1.03 4.51 -15.34
N ALA A 172 -1.48 3.73 -14.34
CA ALA A 172 -0.69 2.70 -13.70
C ALA A 172 -0.69 1.41 -14.53
N ASP A 173 0.49 0.89 -14.85
CA ASP A 173 0.68 -0.34 -15.66
C ASP A 173 1.38 -1.47 -14.93
N SER A 174 2.09 -1.16 -13.86
CA SER A 174 2.80 -2.11 -13.02
C SER A 174 2.61 -1.72 -11.57
N VAL A 175 2.12 -2.65 -10.75
CA VAL A 175 1.85 -2.48 -9.32
C VAL A 175 2.60 -3.56 -8.57
N PHE A 176 3.50 -3.15 -7.68
CA PHE A 176 4.13 -4.03 -6.71
C PHE A 176 3.38 -3.92 -5.39
N LEU A 177 3.16 -5.06 -4.74
CA LEU A 177 2.57 -5.15 -3.41
C LEU A 177 3.40 -6.09 -2.55
N ASN A 178 3.61 -5.68 -1.30
CA ASN A 178 4.11 -6.49 -0.20
C ASN A 178 3.09 -6.44 0.94
N MET A 179 2.64 -7.61 1.38
CA MET A 179 1.59 -7.78 2.39
C MET A 179 2.04 -8.83 3.42
N PRO A 180 2.76 -8.43 4.49
CA PRO A 180 3.04 -9.34 5.59
C PRO A 180 1.73 -9.74 6.28
N ASN A 181 1.56 -11.02 6.56
CA ASN A 181 0.42 -11.55 7.31
C ASN A 181 0.72 -11.46 8.81
N LEU A 182 0.31 -10.37 9.44
CA LEU A 182 0.48 -10.15 10.87
C LEU A 182 -0.50 -11.03 11.65
N HIS A 183 0.03 -11.94 12.46
CA HIS A 183 -0.79 -12.95 13.12
C HIS A 183 -1.44 -12.42 14.41
N PHE A 184 -2.73 -12.72 14.54
CA PHE A 184 -3.51 -12.59 15.76
C PHE A 184 -3.96 -14.00 16.15
N LEU A 185 -3.24 -14.61 17.08
CA LEU A 185 -3.42 -16.02 17.45
C LEU A 185 -4.49 -16.15 18.55
N PRO A 186 -5.50 -17.04 18.39
CA PRO A 186 -6.45 -17.34 19.45
C PRO A 186 -5.77 -17.72 20.76
N CYS A 187 -6.22 -17.15 21.88
CA CYS A 187 -5.69 -17.46 23.20
C CYS A 187 -6.82 -17.60 24.22
N ALA A 188 -6.82 -18.69 24.97
CA ALA A 188 -7.70 -18.87 26.12
C ALA A 188 -6.87 -18.67 27.40
N PRO A 189 -7.17 -17.67 28.25
CA PRO A 189 -6.62 -17.60 29.60
C PRO A 189 -6.83 -18.90 30.38
N VAL A 190 -5.94 -19.19 31.34
CA VAL A 190 -6.01 -20.41 32.16
C VAL A 190 -7.38 -20.51 32.84
N GLY A 191 -8.04 -21.66 32.68
CA GLY A 191 -9.36 -21.91 33.25
C GLY A 191 -10.54 -21.35 32.43
N SER A 192 -10.28 -20.85 31.21
CA SER A 192 -11.31 -20.32 30.31
C SER A 192 -11.37 -21.08 28.97
N THR A 193 -12.42 -20.82 28.19
CA THR A 193 -12.58 -21.31 26.81
C THR A 193 -12.53 -20.13 25.87
N PHE A 194 -11.81 -20.26 24.76
CA PHE A 194 -11.77 -19.23 23.71
C PHE A 194 -13.16 -19.06 23.07
N LYS A 195 -13.68 -17.82 23.04
CA LYS A 195 -15.00 -17.47 22.49
C LYS A 195 -14.89 -16.45 21.35
N ASN A 196 -13.83 -16.53 20.55
CA ASN A 196 -13.49 -15.53 19.53
C ASN A 196 -13.28 -14.12 20.11
N ASP A 197 -12.73 -14.02 21.32
CA ASP A 197 -12.67 -12.81 22.14
C ASP A 197 -11.24 -12.33 22.47
N VAL A 198 -10.30 -13.24 22.73
CA VAL A 198 -8.93 -12.89 23.11
C VAL A 198 -7.90 -13.42 22.11
N TYR A 199 -7.10 -12.51 21.56
CA TYR A 199 -6.04 -12.83 20.60
C TYR A 199 -4.69 -12.27 21.04
N VAL A 200 -3.62 -13.02 20.79
CA VAL A 200 -2.24 -12.55 20.93
C VAL A 200 -1.77 -12.00 19.60
N ALA A 201 -1.47 -10.70 19.56
CA ALA A 201 -0.84 -10.07 18.40
C ALA A 201 0.67 -10.38 18.40
N THR A 202 1.18 -10.93 17.31
CA THR A 202 2.61 -11.23 17.15
C THR A 202 3.21 -10.39 16.03
N SER A 203 4.36 -9.76 16.28
CA SER A 203 5.13 -9.07 15.23
C SER A 203 5.98 -10.05 14.41
N GLU A 204 6.48 -11.12 15.04
CA GLU A 204 7.36 -12.11 14.42
C GLU A 204 7.12 -13.52 15.00
N PRO A 205 7.29 -14.59 14.18
CA PRO A 205 7.42 -14.54 12.72
C PRO A 205 6.09 -14.15 12.06
N HIS A 206 6.14 -13.60 10.85
CA HIS A 206 4.96 -13.34 10.01
C HIS A 206 5.16 -13.95 8.62
N GLY A 207 4.08 -14.42 8.01
CA GLY A 207 4.11 -14.78 6.59
C GLY A 207 4.36 -13.53 5.75
N ASN A 208 5.06 -13.63 4.63
CA ASN A 208 5.27 -12.51 3.72
C ASN A 208 4.80 -12.87 2.31
N ILE A 209 3.91 -12.06 1.75
CA ILE A 209 3.34 -12.29 0.42
C ILE A 209 3.67 -11.06 -0.45
N GLU A 210 4.26 -11.31 -1.61
CA GLU A 210 4.62 -10.26 -2.56
C GLU A 210 4.16 -10.64 -3.98
N ALA A 211 3.77 -9.64 -4.76
CA ALA A 211 3.65 -9.80 -6.20
C ALA A 211 3.87 -8.49 -6.95
N VAL A 212 4.27 -8.61 -8.21
CA VAL A 212 4.15 -7.53 -9.20
C VAL A 212 3.07 -7.94 -10.19
N VAL A 213 2.01 -7.14 -10.28
CA VAL A 213 0.95 -7.32 -11.27
C VAL A 213 1.14 -6.26 -12.35
N THR A 214 1.06 -6.67 -13.62
CA THR A 214 1.19 -5.74 -14.74
C THR A 214 0.02 -5.85 -15.71
N ARG A 215 -0.23 -4.76 -16.44
CA ARG A 215 -1.04 -4.82 -17.65
C ARG A 215 -0.31 -5.65 -18.71
N LYS A 216 -1.08 -6.29 -19.59
CA LYS A 216 -0.52 -7.06 -20.71
C LYS A 216 0.44 -6.20 -21.54
N GLY A 217 1.67 -6.67 -21.69
CA GLY A 217 2.72 -5.97 -22.46
C GLY A 217 3.54 -4.94 -21.68
N ALA A 218 3.19 -4.65 -20.42
CA ALA A 218 3.98 -3.78 -19.55
C ALA A 218 5.09 -4.57 -18.85
N ALA A 219 6.28 -3.96 -18.76
CA ALA A 219 7.39 -4.52 -18.00
C ALA A 219 7.17 -4.32 -16.49
N PRO A 220 7.49 -5.32 -15.65
CA PRO A 220 7.41 -5.16 -14.21
C PRO A 220 8.43 -4.13 -13.72
N HIS A 221 8.04 -3.29 -12.75
CA HIS A 221 8.99 -2.49 -11.99
C HIS A 221 9.44 -3.25 -10.73
N SER A 222 10.71 -3.04 -10.33
CA SER A 222 11.27 -3.63 -9.12
C SER A 222 10.71 -2.94 -7.87
N ARG A 223 10.81 -3.65 -6.73
CA ARG A 223 10.70 -3.04 -5.40
C ARG A 223 11.66 -1.84 -5.32
N LEU A 224 11.13 -0.71 -4.88
CA LEU A 224 11.88 0.52 -4.59
C LEU A 224 12.15 0.62 -3.10
#